data_AF-A0A9D1KL91-F1
#
_entry.id   AF-A0A9D1KL91-F1
#
_cell.length_a   1.000
_cell.length_b   1.000
_cell.length_c   1.000
_cell.angle_alpha   90.00
_cell.angle_beta   90.00
_cell.angle_gamma   90.00
#
_symmetry.space_group_name_H-M   'P 1'
#
loop_
_entity.id
_entity.type
_entity.pdbx_description
1 polymer ?
#
loop_
_entity_poly.entity_id
_entity_poly.type
_entity_poly.pdbx_seq_one_letter_code
_entity_poly.pdbx_strand_id
1 'polypeptide(L)'
;MRVHRYRATRPGRRRRRTPVLAAVLGVAVLVIAGLVGVNLSGLGGPVLRQGESPSPSVTAGTEPTSSAQPTGSTEPTGGAPEESGPAQQALATLEVKGRGPKTGYDRDLFRWNGYDFDRNGCDQRNDILRRDMTDPEVKPGTNGCRIEAGWLQDRYGGEAIRLTRDKVDIDHVVALSNAWQMGAAQWDEQTRREFANDPLNLVATTQRLNRQKGDGDAATWLPPKNRCDYVARQTAVKVAYGLAVTRAERDAIARILDTCPGQPLPTGDEPAPQQSVSTSPTPS
;
A
#
# COMPACT_ATOMS: atom_id res chain seq x y z
N MET A 1 -70.72 3.88 29.55
CA MET A 1 -71.22 5.27 29.36
C MET A 1 -70.07 6.26 29.54
N ARG A 2 -70.22 7.49 29.02
CA ARG A 2 -69.29 8.65 29.10
C ARG A 2 -68.01 8.62 28.24
N VAL A 3 -68.26 8.92 26.97
CA VAL A 3 -67.44 9.72 26.05
C VAL A 3 -66.80 10.94 26.73
N HIS A 4 -65.56 11.29 26.36
CA HIS A 4 -64.99 12.66 26.13
C HIS A 4 -63.44 12.61 26.17
N ARG A 5 -62.65 13.37 25.39
CA ARG A 5 -62.87 14.25 24.22
C ARG A 5 -61.53 14.37 23.48
N TYR A 6 -61.56 14.45 22.15
CA TYR A 6 -60.40 14.85 21.35
C TYR A 6 -59.93 16.28 21.71
N ARG A 7 -58.62 16.52 21.76
CA ARG A 7 -58.03 17.86 21.61
C ARG A 7 -56.94 17.83 20.54
N ALA A 8 -57.20 18.52 19.44
CA ALA A 8 -56.25 18.66 18.34
C ALA A 8 -55.08 19.58 18.72
N THR A 9 -53.85 19.12 18.50
CA THR A 9 -52.65 19.97 18.51
C THR A 9 -52.47 20.66 17.15
N ARG A 10 -52.06 21.92 17.18
CA ARG A 10 -52.03 22.81 16.00
C ARG A 10 -50.80 22.52 15.11
N PRO A 11 -50.89 22.71 13.77
CA PRO A 11 -49.77 22.48 12.87
C PRO A 11 -48.63 23.48 13.08
N GLY A 12 -47.40 22.96 13.14
CA GLY A 12 -46.16 23.73 13.28
C GLY A 12 -45.88 24.62 12.06
N ARG A 13 -45.56 25.89 12.35
CA ARG A 13 -45.33 26.99 11.39
C ARG A 13 -44.25 26.66 10.34
N ARG A 14 -44.60 26.67 9.05
CA ARG A 14 -43.64 26.55 7.92
C ARG A 14 -42.53 27.61 8.06
N ARG A 15 -41.26 27.20 8.14
CA ARG A 15 -40.11 28.12 7.98
C ARG A 15 -40.06 28.61 6.54
N ARG A 16 -40.05 29.93 6.33
CA ARG A 16 -39.82 30.54 5.00
C ARG A 16 -38.37 30.27 4.59
N ARG A 17 -38.15 29.71 3.40
CA ARG A 17 -36.84 29.66 2.76
C ARG A 17 -36.59 31.00 2.06
N THR A 18 -35.54 31.71 2.46
CA THR A 18 -35.01 32.86 1.71
C THR A 18 -34.16 32.35 0.55
N PRO A 19 -34.37 32.80 -0.70
CA PRO A 19 -33.49 32.45 -1.80
C PRO A 19 -32.17 33.22 -1.67
N VAL A 20 -31.04 32.50 -1.64
CA VAL A 20 -29.72 33.11 -1.80
C VAL A 20 -29.48 33.27 -3.30
N LEU A 21 -29.32 34.51 -3.77
CA LEU A 21 -28.93 34.77 -5.16
C LEU A 21 -27.52 34.24 -5.41
N ALA A 22 -27.35 33.51 -6.51
CA ALA A 22 -26.04 33.11 -7.01
C ALA A 22 -25.35 34.32 -7.66
N ALA A 23 -24.17 34.70 -7.14
CA ALA A 23 -23.27 35.63 -7.79
C ALA A 23 -22.23 34.83 -8.60
N VAL A 24 -22.45 34.70 -9.90
CA VAL A 24 -21.45 34.16 -10.83
C VAL A 24 -20.46 35.29 -11.15
N LEU A 25 -19.23 35.16 -10.67
CA LEU A 25 -18.11 36.00 -11.06
C LEU A 25 -17.02 35.12 -11.68
N GLY A 26 -16.97 35.12 -13.01
CA GLY A 26 -15.92 34.42 -13.75
C GLY A 26 -14.58 35.14 -13.58
N VAL A 27 -13.52 34.38 -13.34
CA VAL A 27 -12.14 34.85 -13.40
C VAL A 27 -11.52 34.34 -14.69
N ALA A 28 -11.01 35.25 -15.50
CA ALA A 28 -10.53 34.96 -16.84
C ALA A 28 -9.20 34.19 -16.85
N VAL A 29 -9.06 33.28 -17.82
CA VAL A 29 -7.79 32.62 -18.13
C VAL A 29 -6.91 33.59 -18.92
N LEU A 30 -5.79 34.01 -18.34
CA LEU A 30 -4.75 34.76 -19.06
C LEU A 30 -3.78 33.77 -19.72
N VAL A 31 -3.94 33.56 -21.03
CA VAL A 31 -2.95 32.91 -21.87
C VAL A 31 -1.86 33.92 -22.23
N ILE A 32 -0.66 33.77 -21.66
CA ILE A 32 0.51 34.54 -22.10
C ILE A 32 1.26 33.72 -23.14
N ALA A 33 1.05 34.06 -24.41
CA ALA A 33 1.94 33.68 -25.49
C ALA A 33 3.11 34.67 -25.54
N GLY A 34 4.34 34.20 -25.33
CA GLY A 34 5.57 34.99 -25.45
C GLY A 34 6.54 34.26 -26.36
N LEU A 35 6.79 34.84 -27.54
CA LEU A 35 7.57 34.22 -28.62
C LEU A 35 8.84 35.04 -28.91
N VAL A 36 9.90 34.33 -29.32
CA VAL A 36 11.16 34.84 -29.91
C VAL A 36 12.17 35.50 -28.97
N GLY A 37 13.38 34.91 -28.97
CA GLY A 37 14.61 35.45 -28.38
C GLY A 37 15.84 34.75 -28.97
N VAL A 38 15.90 34.61 -30.31
CA VAL A 38 17.04 33.99 -31.00
C VAL A 38 18.26 34.90 -30.90
N ASN A 39 19.39 34.37 -30.45
CA ASN A 39 20.70 34.95 -30.72
C ASN A 39 21.61 33.89 -31.35
N LEU A 40 22.12 34.23 -32.54
CA LEU A 40 22.93 33.37 -33.40
C LEU A 40 24.30 34.05 -33.60
N SER A 41 25.35 33.45 -33.04
CA SER A 41 26.77 33.67 -33.37
C SER A 41 27.62 32.68 -32.55
N GLY A 42 28.49 31.85 -33.12
CA GLY A 42 28.74 31.57 -34.54
C GLY A 42 29.96 30.67 -34.74
N LEU A 43 30.06 30.09 -35.94
CA LEU A 43 31.29 29.67 -36.65
C LEU A 43 32.20 28.60 -35.99
N GLY A 44 32.27 27.42 -36.62
CA GLY A 44 33.22 26.35 -36.29
C GLY A 44 33.08 25.14 -37.21
N GLY A 45 33.51 25.27 -38.47
CA GLY A 45 33.47 24.19 -39.48
C GLY A 45 34.48 23.06 -39.23
N PRO A 46 34.39 21.95 -39.99
CA PRO A 46 35.00 20.67 -39.63
C PRO A 46 36.47 20.53 -40.06
N VAL A 47 37.21 19.70 -39.34
CA VAL A 47 38.51 19.16 -39.79
C VAL A 47 38.43 17.63 -39.80
N LEU A 48 38.48 17.06 -41.00
CA LEU A 48 38.77 15.64 -41.20
C LEU A 48 40.28 15.41 -41.02
N ARG A 49 40.66 14.38 -40.26
CA ARG A 49 41.97 13.73 -40.41
C ARG A 49 41.87 12.23 -40.15
N GLN A 50 42.46 11.46 -41.07
CA GLN A 50 42.70 10.02 -40.99
C GLN A 50 44.09 9.75 -40.39
N GLY A 51 44.35 8.47 -40.07
CA GLY A 51 45.63 7.95 -39.58
C GLY A 51 45.64 7.74 -38.06
N GLU A 52 46.17 6.65 -37.49
CA GLU A 52 46.83 5.48 -38.11
C GLU A 52 46.67 4.26 -37.17
N SER A 53 46.86 3.04 -37.68
CA SER A 53 46.98 1.81 -36.89
C SER A 53 48.36 1.72 -36.20
N PRO A 54 48.52 0.93 -35.12
CA PRO A 54 49.17 -0.37 -35.36
C PRO A 54 48.63 -1.56 -34.55
N SER A 55 48.85 -2.75 -35.12
CA SER A 55 48.76 -4.06 -34.47
C SER A 55 50.01 -4.34 -33.60
N PRO A 56 49.98 -5.38 -32.75
CA PRO A 56 50.88 -6.50 -33.09
C PRO A 56 50.24 -7.89 -32.94
N SER A 57 50.75 -8.84 -33.75
CA SER A 57 50.41 -10.27 -33.72
C SER A 57 51.62 -11.12 -33.32
N VAL A 58 51.54 -11.88 -32.22
CA VAL A 58 52.42 -13.01 -31.81
C VAL A 58 51.63 -13.85 -30.77
N THR A 59 51.63 -15.19 -30.66
CA THR A 59 51.79 -16.34 -31.59
C THR A 59 51.20 -17.56 -30.85
N ALA A 60 50.69 -18.59 -31.56
CA ALA A 60 50.11 -19.80 -30.93
C ALA A 60 51.17 -20.78 -30.38
N GLY A 61 50.83 -21.57 -29.34
CA GLY A 61 51.68 -22.67 -28.90
C GLY A 61 51.24 -23.42 -27.63
N THR A 62 50.74 -24.65 -27.82
CA THR A 62 50.96 -25.82 -26.94
C THR A 62 50.08 -26.01 -25.69
N GLU A 63 49.27 -27.08 -25.73
CA GLU A 63 48.66 -27.75 -24.55
C GLU A 63 49.74 -28.39 -23.65
N PRO A 64 49.39 -28.73 -22.40
CA PRO A 64 49.40 -30.18 -22.14
C PRO A 64 48.20 -30.70 -21.34
N THR A 65 47.83 -31.93 -21.65
CA THR A 65 46.97 -32.79 -20.83
C THR A 65 47.54 -33.00 -19.42
N SER A 66 46.70 -32.91 -18.39
CA SER A 66 46.92 -33.69 -17.16
C SER A 66 45.59 -34.06 -16.50
N SER A 67 45.43 -35.35 -16.22
CA SER A 67 44.24 -35.93 -15.59
C SER A 67 44.37 -35.90 -14.06
N ALA A 68 43.32 -35.49 -13.34
CA ALA A 68 43.14 -35.79 -11.92
C ALA A 68 41.66 -35.73 -11.49
N GLN A 69 41.13 -36.86 -11.03
CA GLN A 69 39.87 -37.02 -10.30
C GLN A 69 40.01 -38.31 -9.45
N PRO A 70 39.19 -38.58 -8.42
CA PRO A 70 38.45 -37.67 -7.54
C PRO A 70 38.82 -37.89 -6.05
N THR A 71 38.42 -36.99 -5.15
CA THR A 71 37.96 -37.34 -3.79
C THR A 71 37.37 -36.10 -3.10
N GLY A 72 36.18 -36.23 -2.54
CA GLY A 72 35.44 -35.09 -1.96
C GLY A 72 33.96 -35.10 -2.30
N SER A 73 33.31 -36.27 -2.28
CA SER A 73 31.86 -36.37 -2.46
C SER A 73 31.16 -35.93 -1.18
N THR A 74 31.12 -34.63 -0.94
CA THR A 74 30.12 -34.06 -0.02
C THR A 74 28.78 -34.15 -0.75
N GLU A 75 28.09 -35.26 -0.49
CA GLU A 75 26.68 -35.42 -0.85
C GLU A 75 25.93 -34.17 -0.38
N PRO A 76 25.24 -33.43 -1.27
CA PRO A 76 24.33 -32.40 -0.83
C PRO A 76 23.21 -33.14 -0.11
N THR A 77 23.24 -33.14 1.22
CA THR A 77 22.13 -33.62 2.05
C THR A 77 20.90 -32.90 1.53
N GLY A 78 20.08 -33.63 0.79
CA GLY A 78 18.84 -33.11 0.24
C GLY A 78 17.94 -32.80 1.41
N GLY A 79 17.98 -31.55 1.87
CA GLY A 79 16.93 -31.02 2.72
C GLY A 79 15.63 -31.34 2.01
N ALA A 80 14.72 -32.03 2.71
CA ALA A 80 13.37 -32.21 2.22
C ALA A 80 12.85 -30.82 1.78
N PRO A 81 12.09 -30.72 0.68
CA PRO A 81 11.55 -29.42 0.26
C PRO A 81 10.90 -28.78 1.47
N GLU A 82 11.40 -27.61 1.91
CA GLU A 82 10.77 -26.90 3.01
C GLU A 82 9.32 -26.66 2.60
N GLU A 83 8.37 -27.24 3.34
CA GLU A 83 6.97 -27.12 2.99
C GLU A 83 6.60 -25.63 3.00
N SER A 84 6.26 -25.12 1.82
CA SER A 84 5.92 -23.71 1.63
C SER A 84 4.85 -23.30 2.64
N GLY A 85 5.11 -22.26 3.44
CA GLY A 85 4.20 -21.86 4.52
C GLY A 85 2.89 -21.24 4.02
N PRO A 86 1.96 -20.91 4.94
CA PRO A 86 0.60 -20.51 4.60
C PRO A 86 0.52 -19.33 3.63
N ALA A 87 1.37 -18.32 3.77
CA ALA A 87 1.39 -17.18 2.85
C ALA A 87 1.82 -17.56 1.42
N GLN A 88 2.72 -18.53 1.25
CA GLN A 88 3.23 -18.97 -0.05
C GLN A 88 2.27 -19.94 -0.73
N GLN A 89 1.59 -20.80 0.04
CA GLN A 89 0.45 -21.60 -0.45
C GLN A 89 -0.69 -20.69 -0.94
N ALA A 90 -1.03 -19.66 -0.17
CA ALA A 90 -2.06 -18.68 -0.54
C ALA A 90 -1.67 -17.86 -1.79
N LEU A 91 -0.40 -17.51 -1.97
CA LEU A 91 0.08 -16.83 -3.18
C LEU A 91 -0.16 -17.69 -4.44
N ALA A 92 0.00 -19.00 -4.33
CA ALA A 92 -0.16 -19.93 -5.44
C ALA A 92 -1.62 -20.06 -5.94
N THR A 93 -2.61 -19.64 -5.15
CA THR A 93 -4.04 -19.67 -5.56
C THR A 93 -4.50 -18.41 -6.30
N LEU A 94 -3.69 -17.34 -6.33
CA LEU A 94 -4.07 -16.06 -6.94
C LEU A 94 -4.01 -16.11 -8.48
N GLU A 95 -5.10 -15.65 -9.11
CA GLU A 95 -5.17 -15.47 -10.56
C GLU A 95 -4.06 -14.50 -11.03
N VAL A 96 -3.34 -14.86 -12.10
CA VAL A 96 -2.29 -14.01 -12.68
C VAL A 96 -2.74 -13.42 -14.02
N LYS A 97 -2.86 -12.09 -14.09
CA LYS A 97 -3.24 -11.36 -15.32
C LYS A 97 -2.52 -10.02 -15.46
N GLY A 98 -2.69 -9.38 -16.62
CA GLY A 98 -2.25 -8.00 -16.83
C GLY A 98 -3.09 -6.99 -16.06
N ARG A 99 -2.57 -5.79 -15.81
CA ARG A 99 -3.36 -4.69 -15.21
C ARG A 99 -4.49 -4.28 -16.14
N GLY A 100 -5.72 -4.23 -15.63
CA GLY A 100 -6.85 -3.61 -16.31
C GLY A 100 -6.72 -2.09 -16.38
N PRO A 101 -7.58 -1.40 -17.16
CA PRO A 101 -7.56 0.05 -17.26
C PRO A 101 -8.11 0.72 -15.99
N LYS A 102 -7.69 1.97 -15.74
CA LYS A 102 -8.27 2.84 -14.71
C LYS A 102 -9.57 3.55 -15.13
N THR A 103 -10.12 3.24 -16.30
CA THR A 103 -11.36 3.85 -16.79
C THR A 103 -12.49 3.65 -15.78
N GLY A 104 -13.19 4.73 -15.43
CA GLY A 104 -14.27 4.73 -14.44
C GLY A 104 -13.81 4.63 -12.98
N TYR A 105 -12.50 4.58 -12.69
CA TYR A 105 -11.99 4.61 -11.32
C TYR A 105 -12.27 5.96 -10.66
N ASP A 106 -12.99 5.93 -9.55
CA ASP A 106 -13.13 7.02 -8.60
C ASP A 106 -12.95 6.44 -7.19
N ARG A 107 -12.17 7.14 -6.35
CA ARG A 107 -11.88 6.73 -4.98
C ARG A 107 -13.13 6.77 -4.10
N ASP A 108 -14.06 7.68 -4.37
CA ASP A 108 -15.25 7.85 -3.52
C ASP A 108 -16.27 6.72 -3.68
N LEU A 109 -16.18 5.92 -4.75
CA LEU A 109 -16.96 4.68 -4.94
C LEU A 109 -16.69 3.61 -3.86
N PHE A 110 -15.57 3.74 -3.14
CA PHE A 110 -15.19 2.83 -2.05
C PHE A 110 -15.74 3.28 -0.68
N ARG A 111 -16.33 4.47 -0.56
CA ARG A 111 -16.99 5.00 0.66
C ARG A 111 -16.19 4.82 1.97
N TRP A 112 -14.89 5.07 1.89
CA TRP A 112 -13.94 5.00 3.03
C TRP A 112 -14.15 6.11 4.08
N ASN A 113 -14.42 7.34 3.64
CA ASN A 113 -14.31 8.51 4.51
C ASN A 113 -15.44 8.56 5.54
N GLY A 114 -15.10 8.39 6.83
CA GLY A 114 -16.03 8.56 7.94
C GLY A 114 -17.02 7.40 8.12
N TYR A 115 -16.75 6.24 7.53
CA TYR A 115 -17.57 5.05 7.72
C TYR A 115 -17.26 4.38 9.07
N ASP A 116 -18.30 3.94 9.77
CA ASP A 116 -18.24 3.15 11.00
C ASP A 116 -18.56 1.70 10.62
N PHE A 117 -17.53 0.85 10.54
CA PHE A 117 -17.61 -0.48 9.94
C PHE A 117 -18.14 -1.53 10.92
N ASP A 118 -17.63 -1.53 12.15
CA ASP A 118 -18.04 -2.44 13.22
C ASP A 118 -19.27 -1.94 14.00
N ARG A 119 -19.68 -0.69 13.78
CA ARG A 119 -20.81 0.01 14.41
C ARG A 119 -20.56 0.32 15.90
N ASN A 120 -19.30 0.54 16.27
CA ASN A 120 -18.91 0.90 17.63
C ASN A 120 -19.17 2.40 17.97
N GLY A 121 -19.47 3.23 16.96
CA GLY A 121 -19.70 4.68 17.10
C GLY A 121 -18.51 5.56 16.69
N CYS A 122 -17.38 4.95 16.30
CA CYS A 122 -16.19 5.62 15.77
C CYS A 122 -16.09 5.46 14.24
N ASP A 123 -15.33 6.33 13.57
CA ASP A 123 -14.97 6.09 12.17
C ASP A 123 -13.78 5.13 12.08
N GLN A 124 -13.74 4.34 11.00
CA GLN A 124 -12.74 3.31 10.75
C GLN A 124 -11.29 3.83 10.82
N ARG A 125 -11.05 5.12 10.53
CA ARG A 125 -9.73 5.71 10.72
C ARG A 125 -9.35 5.76 12.20
N ASN A 126 -10.28 6.10 13.09
CA ASN A 126 -10.02 6.10 14.52
C ASN A 126 -9.85 4.69 15.10
N ASP A 127 -10.54 3.69 14.56
CA ASP A 127 -10.38 2.30 15.01
C ASP A 127 -9.02 1.73 14.62
N ILE A 128 -8.56 1.99 13.39
CA ILE A 128 -7.19 1.64 12.97
C ILE A 128 -6.14 2.41 13.78
N LEU A 129 -6.35 3.71 14.07
CA LEU A 129 -5.45 4.46 14.96
C LEU A 129 -5.42 3.87 16.38
N ARG A 130 -6.56 3.44 16.94
CA ARG A 130 -6.63 2.81 18.26
C ARG A 130 -5.97 1.43 18.29
N ARG A 131 -6.08 0.64 17.22
CA ARG A 131 -5.41 -0.66 17.07
C ARG A 131 -3.90 -0.52 16.93
N ASP A 132 -3.43 0.50 16.21
CA ASP A 132 -2.03 0.62 15.78
C ASP A 132 -1.18 1.59 16.64
N MET A 133 -1.80 2.40 17.50
CA MET A 133 -1.10 3.29 18.43
C MET A 133 -1.15 2.81 19.88
N THR A 134 -0.01 2.85 20.58
CA THR A 134 0.04 2.76 22.04
C THR A 134 -0.03 4.16 22.66
N ASP A 135 -0.48 4.23 23.92
CA ASP A 135 -0.74 5.47 24.67
C ASP A 135 -1.49 6.57 23.88
N PRO A 136 -2.68 6.27 23.32
CA PRO A 136 -3.39 7.22 22.48
C PRO A 136 -3.97 8.40 23.27
N GLU A 137 -3.68 9.62 22.82
CA GLU A 137 -4.32 10.84 23.29
C GLU A 137 -5.69 10.98 22.62
N VAL A 138 -6.75 10.80 23.40
CA VAL A 138 -8.13 10.85 22.91
C VAL A 138 -8.75 12.23 23.17
N LYS A 139 -9.37 12.83 22.15
CA LYS A 139 -10.06 14.12 22.28
C LYS A 139 -11.25 14.02 23.26
N PRO A 140 -11.30 14.85 24.32
CA PRO A 140 -12.46 14.93 25.20
C PRO A 140 -13.76 15.25 24.44
N GLY A 141 -14.89 14.73 24.93
CA GLY A 141 -16.20 14.94 24.32
C GLY A 141 -16.45 14.20 23.00
N THR A 142 -15.64 13.19 22.67
CA THR A 142 -15.80 12.36 21.46
C THR A 142 -16.14 10.90 21.74
N ASN A 143 -16.72 10.61 22.92
CA ASN A 143 -17.09 9.25 23.35
C ASN A 143 -15.97 8.21 23.26
N GLY A 144 -14.70 8.62 23.45
CA GLY A 144 -13.54 7.74 23.31
C GLY A 144 -13.02 7.59 21.87
N CYS A 145 -13.72 8.14 20.88
CA CYS A 145 -13.42 7.86 19.47
C CYS A 145 -12.19 8.56 18.93
N ARG A 146 -12.07 9.89 19.11
CA ARG A 146 -11.16 10.67 18.27
C ARG A 146 -9.73 10.69 18.80
N ILE A 147 -8.85 9.90 18.17
CA ILE A 147 -7.41 9.85 18.48
C ILE A 147 -6.71 11.08 17.88
N GLU A 148 -6.02 11.89 18.69
CA GLU A 148 -5.30 13.10 18.26
C GLU A 148 -3.77 12.90 18.23
N ALA A 149 -3.22 11.99 19.04
CA ALA A 149 -1.82 11.58 19.01
C ALA A 149 -1.62 10.18 19.64
N GLY A 150 -0.42 9.61 19.50
CA GLY A 150 -0.03 8.36 20.15
C GLY A 150 1.36 7.91 19.68
N TRP A 151 1.87 6.80 20.23
CA TRP A 151 3.05 6.11 19.72
C TRP A 151 2.63 5.12 18.64
N LEU A 152 2.95 5.41 17.39
CA LEU A 152 2.69 4.52 16.26
C LEU A 152 3.80 3.47 16.15
N GLN A 153 3.45 2.19 16.27
CA GLN A 153 4.31 1.08 15.86
C GLN A 153 4.17 0.91 14.34
N ASP A 154 4.91 1.69 13.55
CA ASP A 154 4.72 1.77 12.09
C ASP A 154 5.11 0.43 11.43
N ARG A 155 4.13 -0.35 10.95
CA ARG A 155 4.37 -1.66 10.32
C ARG A 155 5.34 -1.57 9.14
N TYR A 156 5.43 -0.43 8.44
CA TYR A 156 6.33 -0.25 7.31
C TYR A 156 7.70 0.31 7.73
N GLY A 157 7.71 1.21 8.71
CA GLY A 157 8.93 1.84 9.24
C GLY A 157 9.75 0.92 10.14
N GLY A 158 9.08 0.02 10.87
CA GLY A 158 9.66 -0.91 11.84
C GLY A 158 9.98 -0.30 13.22
N GLU A 159 9.94 1.03 13.36
CA GLU A 159 10.27 1.77 14.58
C GLU A 159 9.02 2.39 15.22
N ALA A 160 9.04 2.51 16.55
CA ALA A 160 8.00 3.20 17.31
C ALA A 160 8.21 4.72 17.26
N ILE A 161 7.23 5.48 16.79
CA ILE A 161 7.35 6.94 16.63
C ILE A 161 6.12 7.63 17.22
N ARG A 162 6.31 8.58 18.15
CA ARG A 162 5.22 9.42 18.65
C ARG A 162 4.80 10.43 17.59
N LEU A 163 3.54 10.38 17.18
CA LEU A 163 2.99 11.17 16.08
C LEU A 163 1.63 11.78 16.45
N THR A 164 1.39 12.99 15.96
CA THR A 164 0.06 13.61 15.95
C THR A 164 -0.76 13.11 14.75
N ARG A 165 -2.10 13.20 14.86
CA ARG A 165 -3.06 12.70 13.86
C ARG A 165 -2.80 13.23 12.45
N ASP A 166 -2.25 14.43 12.31
CA ASP A 166 -1.94 15.07 11.04
C ASP A 166 -0.65 14.59 10.36
N LYS A 167 0.15 13.73 11.01
CA LYS A 167 1.37 13.11 10.47
C LYS A 167 1.21 11.63 10.09
N VAL A 168 0.08 11.04 10.48
CA VAL A 168 -0.25 9.63 10.24
C VAL A 168 -1.31 9.53 9.16
N ASP A 169 -1.09 8.65 8.20
CA ASP A 169 -2.10 8.23 7.24
C ASP A 169 -2.60 6.84 7.60
N ILE A 170 -3.82 6.52 7.16
CA ILE A 170 -4.25 5.13 7.06
C ILE A 170 -4.04 4.72 5.61
N ASP A 171 -3.14 3.77 5.39
CA ASP A 171 -2.86 3.20 4.09
C ASP A 171 -3.78 2.00 3.82
N HIS A 172 -4.17 1.86 2.55
CA HIS A 172 -4.79 0.67 1.99
C HIS A 172 -3.68 -0.24 1.47
N VAL A 173 -3.38 -1.33 2.19
CA VAL A 173 -2.27 -2.26 1.89
C VAL A 173 -2.32 -2.66 0.41
N VAL A 174 -3.43 -3.23 -0.04
CA VAL A 174 -3.81 -3.24 -1.47
C VAL A 174 -4.45 -1.89 -1.79
N ALA A 175 -3.72 -1.00 -2.48
CA ALA A 175 -4.23 0.32 -2.81
C ALA A 175 -5.52 0.27 -3.64
N LEU A 176 -6.49 1.15 -3.36
CA LEU A 176 -7.82 1.14 -4.02
C LEU A 176 -7.75 1.22 -5.56
N SER A 177 -6.79 1.97 -6.12
CA SER A 177 -6.59 2.05 -7.58
C SER A 177 -5.91 0.80 -8.15
N ASN A 178 -5.10 0.10 -7.36
CA ASN A 178 -4.56 -1.22 -7.74
C ASN A 178 -5.69 -2.26 -7.77
N ALA A 179 -6.51 -2.32 -6.70
CA ALA A 179 -7.67 -3.21 -6.62
C ALA A 179 -8.62 -3.03 -7.81
N TRP A 180 -8.92 -1.78 -8.21
CA TRP A 180 -9.75 -1.48 -9.39
C TRP A 180 -9.25 -2.19 -10.66
N GLN A 181 -7.95 -2.05 -10.95
CA GLN A 181 -7.31 -2.62 -12.13
C GLN A 181 -7.19 -4.16 -12.08
N MET A 182 -7.23 -4.76 -10.88
CA MET A 182 -7.05 -6.21 -10.69
C MET A 182 -8.35 -6.99 -10.44
N GLY A 183 -9.47 -6.32 -10.18
CA GLY A 183 -10.80 -6.94 -10.10
C GLY A 183 -11.94 -6.03 -9.63
N ALA A 184 -11.66 -5.03 -8.77
CA ALA A 184 -12.68 -4.26 -8.06
C ALA A 184 -13.58 -3.37 -8.95
N ALA A 185 -13.19 -3.15 -10.21
CA ALA A 185 -14.06 -2.51 -11.21
C ALA A 185 -15.38 -3.27 -11.44
N GLN A 186 -15.39 -4.59 -11.22
CA GLN A 186 -16.58 -5.45 -11.40
C GLN A 186 -17.40 -5.65 -10.11
N TRP A 187 -16.89 -5.23 -8.95
CA TRP A 187 -17.60 -5.36 -7.68
C TRP A 187 -18.80 -4.41 -7.60
N ASP A 188 -19.77 -4.77 -6.77
CA ASP A 188 -20.84 -3.86 -6.35
C ASP A 188 -20.34 -2.82 -5.32
N GLU A 189 -21.25 -1.94 -4.87
CA GLU A 189 -20.91 -0.92 -3.87
C GLU A 189 -20.65 -1.51 -2.47
N GLN A 190 -21.22 -2.67 -2.14
CA GLN A 190 -21.04 -3.30 -0.83
C GLN A 190 -19.62 -3.87 -0.72
N THR A 191 -19.20 -4.71 -1.67
CA THR A 191 -17.86 -5.33 -1.64
C THR A 191 -16.75 -4.28 -1.70
N ARG A 192 -16.92 -3.18 -2.48
CA ARG A 192 -15.96 -2.06 -2.49
C ARG A 192 -15.83 -1.38 -1.13
N ARG A 193 -16.96 -1.16 -0.44
CA ARG A 193 -16.99 -0.56 0.89
C ARG A 193 -16.39 -1.47 1.94
N GLU A 194 -16.65 -2.78 1.87
CA GLU A 194 -16.03 -3.77 2.74
C GLU A 194 -14.52 -3.77 2.56
N PHE A 195 -14.02 -3.96 1.32
CA PHE A 195 -12.59 -3.92 1.00
C PHE A 195 -11.88 -2.63 1.45
N ALA A 196 -12.57 -1.50 1.40
CA ALA A 196 -12.02 -0.22 1.79
C ALA A 196 -11.96 0.00 3.31
N ASN A 197 -12.81 -0.70 4.08
CA ASN A 197 -12.94 -0.51 5.52
C ASN A 197 -12.44 -1.71 6.34
N ASP A 198 -12.11 -2.84 5.70
CA ASP A 198 -11.56 -4.04 6.32
C ASP A 198 -10.22 -3.77 7.06
N PRO A 199 -10.12 -4.04 8.38
CA PRO A 199 -8.87 -3.98 9.14
C PRO A 199 -7.70 -4.79 8.56
N LEU A 200 -7.96 -5.86 7.80
CA LEU A 200 -6.92 -6.63 7.11
C LEU A 200 -6.21 -5.76 6.06
N ASN A 201 -6.97 -4.95 5.30
CA ASN A 201 -6.45 -4.08 4.25
C ASN A 201 -5.97 -2.71 4.76
N LEU A 202 -6.06 -2.42 6.05
CA LEU A 202 -5.78 -1.08 6.60
C LEU A 202 -4.65 -1.10 7.62
N VAL A 203 -3.74 -0.13 7.52
CA VAL A 203 -2.67 0.09 8.51
C VAL A 203 -2.42 1.58 8.74
N ALA A 204 -2.16 1.97 9.99
CA ALA A 204 -1.59 3.29 10.26
C ALA A 204 -0.09 3.31 9.91
N THR A 205 0.36 4.33 9.18
CA THR A 205 1.76 4.53 8.80
C THR A 205 2.08 6.02 8.65
N THR A 206 3.37 6.39 8.63
CA THR A 206 3.79 7.76 8.34
C THR A 206 3.35 8.22 6.94
N GLN A 207 2.95 9.48 6.83
CA GLN A 207 2.65 10.13 5.53
C GLN A 207 3.75 9.96 4.48
N ARG A 208 5.03 9.91 4.90
CA ARG A 208 6.17 9.73 4.00
C ARG A 208 6.13 8.36 3.31
N LEU A 209 5.91 7.28 4.07
CA LEU A 209 5.88 5.92 3.54
C LEU A 209 4.64 5.68 2.67
N ASN A 210 3.46 6.15 3.12
CA ASN A 210 2.23 6.10 2.34
C ASN A 210 2.38 6.80 0.97
N ARG A 211 2.98 8.00 0.93
CA ARG A 211 3.23 8.74 -0.33
C ARG A 211 4.30 8.11 -1.21
N GLN A 212 5.29 7.41 -0.65
CA GLN A 212 6.27 6.65 -1.42
C GLN A 212 5.67 5.40 -2.06
N LYS A 213 4.73 4.74 -1.38
CA LYS A 213 3.97 3.61 -1.91
C LYS A 213 2.99 4.02 -3.02
N GLY A 214 2.23 5.10 -2.78
CA GLY A 214 1.18 5.55 -3.70
C GLY A 214 0.17 4.44 -3.98
N ASP A 215 -0.09 4.18 -5.26
CA ASP A 215 -0.94 3.08 -5.75
C ASP A 215 -0.14 1.86 -6.27
N GLY A 216 1.14 1.78 -5.91
CA GLY A 216 2.03 0.68 -6.27
C GLY A 216 1.56 -0.68 -5.75
N ASP A 217 1.92 -1.73 -6.50
CA ASP A 217 1.88 -3.11 -6.01
C ASP A 217 3.21 -3.51 -5.36
N ALA A 218 3.32 -4.77 -4.90
CA ALA A 218 4.54 -5.31 -4.30
C ALA A 218 5.75 -5.41 -5.27
N ALA A 219 5.55 -5.22 -6.59
CA ALA A 219 6.65 -5.09 -7.55
C ALA A 219 7.10 -3.63 -7.73
N THR A 220 6.19 -2.67 -7.57
CA THR A 220 6.48 -1.22 -7.61
C THR A 220 7.10 -0.71 -6.31
N TRP A 221 6.62 -1.18 -5.15
CA TRP A 221 7.07 -0.71 -3.84
C TRP A 221 7.02 -1.81 -2.78
N LEU A 222 8.05 -1.83 -1.93
CA LEU A 222 8.11 -2.64 -0.72
C LEU A 222 8.53 -1.74 0.45
N PRO A 223 8.02 -1.98 1.67
CA PRO A 223 8.44 -1.22 2.84
C PRO A 223 9.93 -1.43 3.17
N PRO A 224 10.57 -0.47 3.86
CA PRO A 224 11.97 -0.60 4.26
C PRO A 224 12.19 -1.70 5.33
N LYS A 225 11.16 -2.04 6.12
CA LYS A 225 11.17 -3.11 7.13
C LYS A 225 9.95 -4.04 6.94
N ASN A 226 9.92 -5.16 7.67
CA ASN A 226 8.75 -6.07 7.79
C ASN A 226 8.13 -6.51 6.45
N ARG A 227 8.98 -6.82 5.46
CA ARG A 227 8.52 -7.14 4.09
C ARG A 227 7.68 -8.42 4.03
N CYS A 228 8.00 -9.41 4.84
CA CYS A 228 7.26 -10.67 4.93
C CYS A 228 5.80 -10.43 5.36
N ASP A 229 5.57 -9.69 6.44
CA ASP A 229 4.23 -9.33 6.91
C ASP A 229 3.47 -8.51 5.87
N TYR A 230 4.15 -7.57 5.20
CA TYR A 230 3.57 -6.77 4.12
C TYR A 230 3.09 -7.64 2.96
N VAL A 231 3.93 -8.52 2.41
CA VAL A 231 3.55 -9.34 1.26
C VAL A 231 2.57 -10.44 1.64
N ALA A 232 2.64 -11.00 2.85
CA ALA A 232 1.63 -11.92 3.36
C ALA A 232 0.26 -11.24 3.52
N ARG A 233 0.21 -10.00 4.01
CA ARG A 233 -1.03 -9.22 4.12
C ARG A 233 -1.58 -8.79 2.76
N GLN A 234 -0.72 -8.41 1.80
CA GLN A 234 -1.12 -8.21 0.40
C GLN A 234 -1.80 -9.47 -0.17
N THR A 235 -1.19 -10.65 0.04
CA THR A 235 -1.75 -11.94 -0.38
C THR A 235 -3.08 -12.23 0.31
N ALA A 236 -3.17 -12.06 1.63
CA ALA A 236 -4.38 -12.30 2.41
C ALA A 236 -5.58 -11.46 1.91
N VAL A 237 -5.38 -10.15 1.74
CA VAL A 237 -6.41 -9.26 1.17
C VAL A 237 -6.82 -9.71 -0.23
N LYS A 238 -5.85 -10.06 -1.08
CA LYS A 238 -6.16 -10.48 -2.46
C LYS A 238 -6.93 -11.80 -2.52
N VAL A 239 -6.61 -12.76 -1.66
CA VAL A 239 -7.37 -14.02 -1.52
C VAL A 239 -8.80 -13.72 -1.02
N ALA A 240 -8.94 -12.95 0.06
CA ALA A 240 -10.23 -12.64 0.68
C ALA A 240 -11.21 -11.96 -0.28
N TYR A 241 -10.70 -11.12 -1.19
CA TYR A 241 -11.51 -10.35 -2.14
C TYR A 241 -11.47 -10.85 -3.59
N GLY A 242 -10.83 -11.99 -3.87
CA GLY A 242 -10.71 -12.55 -5.23
C GLY A 242 -9.99 -11.61 -6.21
N LEU A 243 -9.03 -10.82 -5.74
CA LEU A 243 -8.22 -9.94 -6.58
C LEU A 243 -7.06 -10.71 -7.21
N ALA A 244 -6.84 -10.46 -8.49
CA ALA A 244 -5.69 -11.00 -9.19
C ALA A 244 -4.37 -10.30 -8.80
N VAL A 245 -3.26 -10.91 -9.23
CA VAL A 245 -1.90 -10.35 -9.20
C VAL A 245 -1.35 -10.17 -10.60
N THR A 246 -0.43 -9.21 -10.77
CA THR A 246 0.41 -9.21 -11.97
C THR A 246 1.49 -10.29 -11.85
N ARG A 247 2.06 -10.74 -12.96
CA ARG A 247 3.21 -11.68 -12.92
C ARG A 247 4.37 -11.08 -12.12
N ALA A 248 4.71 -9.82 -12.38
CA ALA A 248 5.78 -9.11 -11.67
C ALA A 248 5.49 -9.01 -10.16
N GLU A 249 4.25 -8.68 -9.78
CA GLU A 249 3.79 -8.61 -8.38
C GLU A 249 3.91 -9.97 -7.69
N ARG A 250 3.37 -11.03 -8.28
CA ARG A 250 3.45 -12.39 -7.73
C ARG A 250 4.90 -12.82 -7.54
N ASP A 251 5.73 -12.62 -8.57
CA ASP A 251 7.14 -13.03 -8.54
C ASP A 251 7.94 -12.17 -7.51
N ALA A 252 7.52 -10.93 -7.24
CA ALA A 252 8.08 -10.10 -6.17
C ALA A 252 7.64 -10.55 -4.77
N ILE A 253 6.37 -10.94 -4.59
CA ILE A 253 5.87 -11.52 -3.33
C ILE A 253 6.60 -12.84 -3.04
N ALA A 254 6.71 -13.73 -4.03
CA ALA A 254 7.40 -15.01 -3.90
C ALA A 254 8.85 -14.83 -3.40
N ARG A 255 9.65 -13.99 -4.06
CA ARG A 255 11.05 -13.71 -3.65
C ARG A 255 11.20 -13.17 -2.23
N ILE A 256 10.16 -12.54 -1.66
CA ILE A 256 10.17 -12.11 -0.26
C ILE A 256 9.79 -13.27 0.65
N LEU A 257 8.77 -14.05 0.31
CA LEU A 257 8.35 -15.23 1.07
C LEU A 257 9.43 -16.33 1.12
N ASP A 258 10.25 -16.46 0.07
CA ASP A 258 11.43 -17.35 0.05
C ASP A 258 12.47 -16.98 1.13
N THR A 259 12.42 -15.76 1.70
CA THR A 259 13.28 -15.34 2.83
C THR A 259 12.62 -15.56 4.20
N CYS A 260 11.38 -16.04 4.23
CA CYS A 260 10.57 -16.29 5.42
C CYS A 260 9.55 -17.41 5.13
N PRO A 261 10.02 -18.64 4.81
CA PRO A 261 9.18 -19.70 4.24
C PRO A 261 8.01 -20.10 5.14
N GLY A 262 8.14 -19.97 6.47
CA GLY A 262 7.07 -20.23 7.44
C GLY A 262 6.07 -19.08 7.66
N GLN A 263 6.09 -18.01 6.87
CA GLN A 263 5.27 -16.81 7.11
C GLN A 263 3.76 -17.13 7.16
N PRO A 264 3.06 -16.79 8.25
CA PRO A 264 1.61 -16.99 8.37
C PRO A 264 0.82 -16.05 7.45
N LEU A 265 -0.42 -16.45 7.13
CA LEU A 265 -1.38 -15.61 6.42
C LEU A 265 -2.28 -14.88 7.45
N PRO A 266 -2.23 -13.54 7.53
CA PRO A 266 -2.95 -12.77 8.56
C PRO A 266 -4.46 -12.69 8.33
N THR A 267 -5.25 -12.56 9.40
CA THR A 267 -6.74 -12.49 9.35
C THR A 267 -7.33 -11.09 9.55
N GLY A 268 -6.57 -10.13 10.09
CA GLY A 268 -6.89 -8.70 10.03
C GLY A 268 -6.91 -7.95 11.36
N ASP A 269 -7.32 -8.62 12.44
CA ASP A 269 -7.42 -8.06 13.80
C ASP A 269 -6.05 -7.87 14.49
N GLU A 270 -4.99 -8.41 13.90
CA GLU A 270 -3.66 -8.42 14.51
C GLU A 270 -3.04 -7.02 14.64
N PRO A 271 -2.46 -6.69 15.82
CA PRO A 271 -1.71 -5.46 16.02
C PRO A 271 -0.45 -5.41 15.13
N ALA A 272 0.28 -4.30 15.17
CA ALA A 272 1.56 -4.22 14.48
C ALA A 272 2.53 -5.28 15.02
N PRO A 273 3.34 -5.95 14.17
CA PRO A 273 4.38 -6.85 14.63
C PRO A 273 5.29 -6.10 15.62
N GLN A 274 5.24 -6.55 16.87
CA GLN A 274 6.15 -6.05 17.90
C GLN A 274 7.53 -6.62 17.59
N GLN A 275 8.57 -5.78 17.63
CA GLN A 275 9.93 -6.31 17.54
C GLN A 275 10.13 -7.31 18.67
N SER A 276 10.62 -8.50 18.34
CA SER A 276 11.03 -9.49 19.34
C SER A 276 12.20 -8.91 20.13
N VAL A 277 11.88 -8.33 21.30
CA VAL A 277 12.89 -7.87 22.24
C VAL A 277 13.63 -9.11 22.72
N SER A 278 14.81 -9.35 22.16
CA SER A 278 15.67 -10.45 22.57
C SER A 278 16.07 -10.21 24.03
N THR A 279 15.42 -10.93 24.94
CA THR A 279 15.73 -10.93 26.37
C THR A 279 17.09 -11.59 26.57
N SER A 280 18.15 -10.81 26.38
CA SER A 280 19.51 -11.20 26.77
C SER A 280 19.48 -11.59 28.25
N PRO A 281 19.87 -12.83 28.62
CA PRO A 281 19.88 -13.23 30.01
C PRO A 281 20.93 -12.41 30.76
N THR A 282 20.53 -11.85 31.90
CA THR A 282 21.43 -11.13 32.80
C THR A 282 22.59 -12.04 33.20
N PRO A 283 23.87 -11.64 33.03
CA PRO A 283 24.99 -12.41 33.55
C PRO A 283 24.92 -12.47 35.08
N SER A 284 25.21 -13.66 35.62
CA SER A 284 25.22 -13.94 37.07
C SER A 284 26.49 -13.42 37.76
#